data_AF-A0A498DN23-F1
#
_entry.id   AF-A0A498DN23-F1
#
_cell.length_a   1.000
_cell.length_b   1.000
_cell.length_c   1.000
_cell.angle_alpha   90.00
_cell.angle_beta   90.00
_cell.angle_gamma   90.00
#
_symmetry.space_group_name_H-M   'P 1'
#
loop_
_entity.id
_entity.type
_entity.pdbx_description
1 polymer ?
#
loop_
_entity_poly.entity_id
_entity_poly.type
_entity_poly.pdbx_seq_one_letter_code
_entity_poly.pdbx_strand_id
1 'polypeptide(L)'
;MSHALPPELPPLPALTRAEGRYVDGYLEVVDLLGRTNPARGGDTYGALRAAQALAGRAAELRDALAVMHERGERELHAEVLARALRVLDGERRASRVAVPPGRRD
;
A
#
# COMPACT_ATOMS: atom_id res chain seq x y z
N MET A 1 -34.32 -3.15 14.93
CA MET A 1 -32.89 -2.98 15.29
C MET A 1 -32.25 -2.13 14.19
N SER A 2 -31.98 -0.85 14.45
CA SER A 2 -31.32 0.02 13.48
C SER A 2 -29.88 -0.44 13.28
N HIS A 3 -29.53 -0.79 12.04
CA HIS A 3 -28.15 -0.96 11.64
C HIS A 3 -27.56 0.45 11.55
N ALA A 4 -26.64 0.82 12.43
CA ALA A 4 -25.89 2.06 12.28
C ALA A 4 -25.13 1.99 10.95
N LEU A 5 -25.30 3.00 10.09
CA LEU A 5 -24.49 3.17 8.90
C LEU A 5 -23.03 3.33 9.35
N PRO A 6 -22.07 2.70 8.64
CA PRO A 6 -20.67 2.92 8.92
C PRO A 6 -20.33 4.42 8.79
N PRO A 7 -19.43 4.94 9.63
CA PRO A 7 -19.01 6.34 9.56
C PRO A 7 -18.48 6.64 8.16
N GLU A 8 -18.87 7.80 7.61
CA GLU A 8 -18.42 8.25 6.30
C GLU A 8 -16.89 8.40 6.31
N LEU A 9 -16.22 7.78 5.34
CA LEU A 9 -14.77 7.92 5.20
C LEU A 9 -14.45 9.37 4.82
N PRO A 10 -13.41 9.98 5.42
CA PRO A 10 -12.99 11.30 4.99
C PRO A 10 -12.65 11.27 3.50
N PRO A 11 -12.92 12.36 2.74
CA PRO A 11 -12.67 12.37 1.31
C PRO A 11 -11.17 12.21 1.04
N LEU A 12 -10.85 11.55 -0.08
CA LEU A 12 -9.49 11.47 -0.59
C LEU A 12 -8.97 12.91 -0.82
N PRO A 13 -7.77 13.26 -0.35
CA PRO A 13 -7.19 14.56 -0.63
C PRO A 13 -6.96 14.73 -2.13
N ALA A 14 -6.88 15.98 -2.60
CA ALA A 14 -6.53 16.27 -3.98
C ALA A 14 -5.06 15.89 -4.22
N LEU A 15 -4.84 14.77 -4.89
CA LEU A 15 -3.52 14.33 -5.32
C LEU A 15 -3.26 14.80 -6.75
N THR A 16 -2.03 15.19 -7.02
CA THR A 16 -1.56 15.26 -8.40
C THR A 16 -1.59 13.86 -9.03
N ARG A 17 -1.58 13.79 -10.35
CA ARG A 17 -1.52 12.50 -11.07
C ARG A 17 -0.25 11.71 -10.72
N ALA A 18 0.84 12.38 -10.37
CA ALA A 18 2.10 11.73 -9.99
C ALA A 18 2.00 11.13 -8.58
N GLU A 19 1.50 11.88 -7.61
CA GLU A 19 1.26 11.41 -6.24
C GLU A 19 0.26 10.26 -6.21
N GLY A 20 -0.82 10.31 -7.02
CA GLY A 20 -1.77 9.21 -7.15
C GLY A 20 -1.09 7.91 -7.60
N ARG A 21 -0.29 7.97 -8.69
CA ARG A 21 0.49 6.81 -9.15
C ARG A 21 1.47 6.30 -8.10
N TYR A 22 2.11 7.22 -7.36
CA TYR A 22 3.03 6.85 -6.29
C TYR A 22 2.31 6.09 -5.17
N VAL A 23 1.15 6.58 -4.73
CA VAL A 23 0.32 5.93 -3.70
C VAL A 23 -0.20 4.57 -4.18
N ASP A 24 -0.72 4.48 -5.40
CA ASP A 24 -1.24 3.22 -5.96
C ASP A 24 -0.13 2.16 -6.03
N GLY A 25 1.04 2.52 -6.61
CA GLY A 25 2.19 1.62 -6.70
C GLY A 25 2.72 1.20 -5.32
N TYR A 26 2.73 2.11 -4.34
CA TYR A 26 3.11 1.78 -2.98
C TYR A 26 2.16 0.76 -2.34
N LEU A 27 0.85 0.95 -2.48
CA LEU A 27 -0.15 0.02 -1.94
C LEU A 27 -0.09 -1.36 -2.61
N GLU A 28 0.17 -1.42 -3.91
CA GLU A 28 0.38 -2.69 -4.63
C GLU A 28 1.60 -3.46 -4.11
N VAL A 29 2.72 -2.76 -3.90
CA VAL A 29 3.93 -3.34 -3.30
C VAL A 29 3.64 -3.88 -1.90
N VAL A 30 2.94 -3.11 -1.07
CA VAL A 30 2.54 -3.52 0.29
C VAL A 30 1.64 -4.76 0.26
N ASP A 31 0.65 -4.80 -0.63
CA ASP A 31 -0.24 -5.95 -0.77
C ASP A 31 0.52 -7.22 -1.20
N LEU A 32 1.50 -7.08 -2.11
CA LEU A 32 2.35 -8.19 -2.55
C LEU A 32 3.27 -8.67 -1.43
N LEU A 33 3.90 -7.76 -0.68
CA LEU A 33 4.68 -8.10 0.51
C LEU A 33 3.85 -8.84 1.56
N GLY A 34 2.60 -8.41 1.77
CA GLY A 34 1.66 -9.09 2.67
C GLY A 34 1.33 -10.52 2.23
N ARG A 35 1.23 -10.77 0.91
CA ARG A 35 1.01 -12.12 0.36
C ARG A 35 2.26 -13.00 0.42
N THR A 36 3.46 -12.43 0.38
CA THR A 36 4.71 -13.17 0.57
C THR A 36 5.08 -13.39 2.03
N ASN A 37 4.30 -12.84 2.98
CA ASN A 37 4.62 -12.92 4.41
C ASN A 37 4.55 -14.38 4.90
N PRO A 38 5.70 -15.01 5.25
CA PRO A 38 5.72 -16.41 5.65
C PRO A 38 5.01 -16.65 6.99
N ALA A 39 4.84 -15.63 7.82
CA ALA A 39 4.21 -15.74 9.13
C ALA A 39 2.67 -15.75 9.09
N ARG A 40 2.05 -15.51 7.93
CA ARG A 40 0.57 -15.45 7.79
C ARG A 40 -0.04 -16.68 7.13
N GLY A 41 0.78 -17.66 6.75
CA GLY A 41 0.35 -18.91 6.12
C GLY A 41 -0.17 -18.71 4.69
N GLY A 42 -0.09 -19.75 3.88
CA GLY A 42 -0.51 -19.76 2.48
C GLY A 42 0.13 -20.92 1.72
N ASP A 43 -0.26 -21.13 0.46
CA ASP A 43 0.41 -22.09 -0.40
C ASP A 43 1.66 -21.48 -1.06
N THR A 44 2.69 -22.32 -1.26
CA THR A 44 3.98 -21.90 -1.82
C THR A 44 3.85 -21.30 -3.22
N TYR A 45 2.87 -21.75 -4.02
CA TYR A 45 2.69 -21.27 -5.39
C TYR A 45 2.13 -19.85 -5.40
N GLY A 46 1.14 -19.55 -4.57
CA GLY A 46 0.61 -18.19 -4.37
C GLY A 46 1.69 -17.22 -3.90
N ALA A 47 2.52 -17.64 -2.94
CA ALA A 47 3.65 -16.85 -2.47
C ALA A 47 4.68 -16.59 -3.59
N LEU A 48 5.01 -17.60 -4.40
CA LEU A 48 5.92 -17.47 -5.55
C LEU A 48 5.38 -16.47 -6.58
N ARG A 49 4.09 -16.57 -6.92
CA ARG A 49 3.44 -15.64 -7.88
C ARG A 49 3.45 -14.20 -7.36
N ALA A 50 3.21 -14.01 -6.07
CA ALA A 50 3.28 -12.69 -5.45
C ALA A 50 4.72 -12.13 -5.50
N ALA A 51 5.73 -12.94 -5.17
CA ALA A 51 7.13 -12.53 -5.22
C ALA A 51 7.59 -12.16 -6.64
N GLN A 52 7.14 -12.90 -7.66
CA GLN A 52 7.42 -12.58 -9.06
C GLN A 52 6.80 -11.23 -9.47
N ALA A 53 5.54 -10.98 -9.09
CA ALA A 53 4.87 -9.71 -9.37
C ALA A 53 5.51 -8.54 -8.62
N LEU A 54 6.01 -8.76 -7.40
CA LEU A 54 6.61 -7.73 -6.55
C LEU A 54 7.77 -7.02 -7.23
N ALA A 55 8.66 -7.75 -7.91
CA ALA A 55 9.79 -7.15 -8.61
C ALA A 55 9.35 -6.14 -9.68
N GLY A 56 8.31 -6.48 -10.46
CA GLY A 56 7.74 -5.58 -11.47
C GLY A 56 7.10 -4.34 -10.85
N ARG A 57 6.30 -4.52 -9.80
CA ARG A 57 5.63 -3.39 -9.12
C ARG A 57 6.59 -2.47 -8.38
N ALA A 58 7.65 -3.03 -7.81
CA ALA A 58 8.73 -2.23 -7.21
C ALA A 58 9.47 -1.39 -8.27
N ALA A 59 9.68 -1.94 -9.48
CA ALA A 59 10.26 -1.20 -10.58
C ALA A 59 9.34 -0.07 -11.06
N GLU A 60 8.05 -0.34 -11.24
CA GLU A 60 7.05 0.68 -11.61
C GLU A 60 6.99 1.82 -10.56
N LEU A 61 7.04 1.48 -9.27
CA LEU A 61 7.06 2.45 -8.17
C LEU A 61 8.32 3.34 -8.23
N ARG A 62 9.50 2.73 -8.44
CA ARG A 62 10.76 3.44 -8.63
C ARG A 62 10.67 4.39 -9.83
N ASP A 63 10.12 3.92 -10.95
CA ASP A 63 10.03 4.70 -12.18
C ASP A 63 9.07 5.90 -12.04
N ALA A 64 7.98 5.73 -11.28
CA ALA A 64 7.09 6.84 -10.92
C ALA A 64 7.83 7.93 -10.13
N LEU A 65 8.63 7.53 -9.13
CA LEU A 65 9.46 8.46 -8.34
C LEU A 65 10.57 9.11 -9.19
N ALA A 66 11.17 8.36 -10.12
CA ALA A 66 12.16 8.90 -11.05
C ALA A 66 11.55 10.01 -11.92
N VAL A 67 10.36 9.80 -12.47
CA VAL A 67 9.65 10.81 -13.26
C VAL A 67 9.33 12.07 -12.44
N MET A 68 8.93 11.93 -11.18
CA MET A 68 8.72 13.08 -10.28
C MET A 68 10.03 13.86 -10.10
N HIS A 69 11.11 13.14 -9.81
CA HIS A 69 12.43 13.73 -9.61
C HIS A 69 12.96 14.48 -10.84
N GLU A 70 12.80 13.88 -12.03
CA GLU A 70 13.19 14.47 -13.32
C GLU A 70 12.43 15.76 -13.63
N ARG A 71 11.18 15.89 -13.15
CA ARG A 71 10.38 17.12 -13.26
C ARG A 71 10.75 18.20 -12.26
N GLY A 72 11.72 17.91 -11.39
CA GLY A 72 12.15 18.82 -10.33
C GLY A 72 11.28 18.77 -9.08
N GLU A 73 10.38 17.79 -8.94
CA GLU A 73 9.67 17.54 -7.68
C GLU A 73 10.68 16.96 -6.68
N ARG A 74 11.00 17.71 -5.62
CA ARG A 74 12.06 17.34 -4.64
C ARG A 74 11.52 16.86 -3.31
N GLU A 75 10.28 17.21 -2.98
CA GLU A 75 9.67 16.94 -1.68
C GLU A 75 8.39 16.14 -1.86
N LEU A 76 8.16 15.20 -0.95
CA LEU A 76 6.90 14.48 -0.83
C LEU A 76 6.07 15.15 0.27
N HIS A 77 4.83 15.52 -0.03
CA HIS A 77 3.91 16.07 0.96
C HIS A 77 3.39 14.97 1.90
N ALA A 78 4.23 14.55 2.84
CA ALA A 78 4.03 13.37 3.67
C ALA A 78 2.68 13.35 4.41
N GLU A 79 2.19 14.50 4.87
CA GLU A 79 0.88 14.59 5.54
C GLU A 79 -0.29 14.28 4.60
N VAL A 80 -0.24 14.81 3.37
CA VAL A 80 -1.25 14.57 2.32
C VAL A 80 -1.22 13.10 1.91
N LEU A 81 -0.03 12.55 1.67
CA LEU A 81 0.15 11.15 1.30
C LEU A 81 -0.29 10.21 2.43
N ALA A 82 0.03 10.51 3.69
CA ALA A 82 -0.44 9.74 4.83
C ALA A 82 -1.97 9.76 4.94
N ARG A 83 -2.61 10.91 4.72
CA ARG A 83 -4.08 10.99 4.66
C ARG A 83 -4.65 10.16 3.52
N ALA A 84 -4.06 10.22 2.33
CA ALA A 84 -4.48 9.40 1.20
C ALA A 84 -4.36 7.90 1.52
N LEU A 85 -3.22 7.47 2.11
CA LEU A 85 -3.02 6.08 2.52
C LEU A 85 -4.09 5.64 3.53
N ARG A 86 -4.44 6.46 4.53
CA ARG A 86 -5.51 6.10 5.49
C ARG A 86 -6.88 5.93 4.82
N VAL A 87 -7.24 6.85 3.92
CA VAL A 87 -8.50 6.77 3.15
C VAL A 87 -8.53 5.52 2.26
N LEU A 88 -7.39 5.15 1.68
CA LEU A 88 -7.23 3.98 0.81
C LEU A 88 -6.91 2.69 1.58
N ASP A 89 -7.14 2.70 2.90
CA ASP A 89 -7.01 1.54 3.78
C ASP A 89 -5.57 0.98 3.88
N GLY A 90 -4.58 1.86 3.64
CA GLY A 90 -3.16 1.57 3.71
C GLY A 90 -2.71 1.00 5.07
N GLU A 91 -3.31 1.44 6.18
CA GLU A 91 -2.99 0.88 7.52
C GLU A 91 -3.34 -0.61 7.61
N ARG A 92 -4.53 -1.00 7.14
CA ARG A 92 -4.95 -2.40 7.14
C ARG A 92 -4.08 -3.23 6.21
N ARG A 93 -3.75 -2.72 5.01
CA ARG A 93 -2.87 -3.42 4.06
C ARG A 93 -1.46 -3.59 4.62
N ALA A 94 -0.88 -2.53 5.18
CA ALA A 94 0.45 -2.55 5.80
C ALA A 94 0.52 -3.49 7.00
N SER A 95 -0.56 -3.65 7.77
CA SER A 95 -0.62 -4.60 8.88
C SER A 95 -0.35 -6.05 8.45
N ARG A 96 -0.62 -6.39 7.17
CA ARG A 96 -0.37 -7.74 6.62
C ARG A 96 1.11 -8.03 6.41
N VAL A 97 1.96 -7.01 6.32
CA VAL A 97 3.41 -7.18 6.20
C VAL A 97 4.03 -7.54 7.56
N ALA A 98 3.47 -7.03 8.66
CA ALA A 98 3.96 -7.33 10.00
C ALA A 98 3.76 -8.81 10.36
N VAL A 99 4.69 -9.34 11.17
CA VAL A 99 4.54 -10.64 11.84
C VAL A 99 3.35 -10.54 12.79
N PRO A 100 2.33 -11.41 12.68
CA PRO A 100 1.19 -11.37 13.59
C PRO A 100 1.66 -11.64 15.02
N PRO A 101 1.01 -11.02 16.03
CA PRO A 101 1.32 -11.34 17.42
C PRO A 101 1.12 -12.85 17.63
N GLY A 102 2.05 -13.47 18.36
CA GLY A 102 1.92 -14.87 18.74
C GLY A 102 0.57 -15.11 19.42
N ARG A 103 -0.07 -16.23 19.11
CA ARG A 103 -1.27 -16.64 19.86
C ARG A 103 -0.86 -16.73 21.32
N ARG A 104 -1.54 -16.01 22.22
CA ARG A 104 -1.39 -16.32 23.64
C ARG A 104 -1.95 -17.73 23.83
N ASP A 105 -1.09 -18.65 24.25
CA ASP A 105 -1.47 -20.02 24.57
C ASP A 105 -2.44 -20.07 25.76
#